data_AF-A0A9W9WR42-F1
#
_entry.id   AF-A0A9W9WR42-F1
#
_cell.length_a   1.000
_cell.length_b   1.000
_cell.length_c   1.000
_cell.angle_alpha   90.00
_cell.angle_beta   90.00
_cell.angle_gamma   90.00
#
_symmetry.space_group_name_H-M   'P 1'
#
loop_
_entity.id
_entity.type
_entity.pdbx_description
1 polymer ?
#
loop_
_entity_poly.entity_id
_entity_poly.type
_entity_poly.pdbx_seq_one_letter_code
_entity_poly.pdbx_strand_id
1 'polypeptide(L)'
;MEPSLIKPGALSASGLDAKELAEYKDLLYFLKEERSFKHSLSKPMARIPSKTKDWLAPEWHGILADVTCPSRQLVRLKQQFAPKKNTRVQDLRTDWRKMVDIPYGRTSLERWLLNWSNMHDDAKAAKVPDVCYTDAEYPPDSILHSRYRQ
;
A
#
# COMPACT_ATOMS: atom_id res chain seq x y z
N MET A 1 -40.63 1.98 6.17
CA MET A 1 -40.24 2.52 7.48
C MET A 1 -41.56 2.82 8.15
N GLU A 2 -41.81 2.29 9.33
CA GLU A 2 -43.13 2.38 9.96
C GLU A 2 -43.21 3.60 10.89
N PRO A 3 -44.32 4.37 10.90
CA PRO A 3 -44.55 5.48 11.84
C PRO A 3 -44.43 5.07 13.31
N SER A 4 -44.64 3.78 13.59
CA SER A 4 -44.52 3.17 14.92
C SER A 4 -43.12 3.24 15.53
N LEU A 5 -42.09 3.54 14.73
CA LEU A 5 -40.70 3.73 15.20
C LEU A 5 -40.51 5.07 15.93
N ILE A 6 -41.39 6.05 15.72
CA ILE A 6 -41.33 7.39 16.33
C ILE A 6 -42.36 7.49 17.45
N LYS A 7 -43.57 6.96 17.20
CA LYS A 7 -44.62 6.88 18.21
C LYS A 7 -45.18 5.47 18.31
N PRO A 8 -44.95 4.75 19.42
CA PRO A 8 -45.45 3.39 19.57
C PRO A 8 -46.98 3.37 19.48
N GLY A 9 -47.51 2.55 18.56
CA GLY A 9 -48.95 2.45 18.28
C GLY A 9 -49.45 3.29 17.09
N ALA A 10 -48.62 4.14 16.48
CA ALA A 10 -48.99 4.85 15.26
C ALA A 10 -49.03 3.90 14.06
N LEU A 11 -50.24 3.65 13.54
CA LEU A 11 -50.50 2.80 12.37
C LEU A 11 -50.34 3.56 11.03
N SER A 12 -50.33 4.89 11.07
CA SER A 12 -50.16 5.73 9.89
C SER A 12 -49.55 7.08 10.26
N ALA A 13 -49.02 7.79 9.26
CA ALA A 13 -48.45 9.12 9.44
C ALA A 13 -49.47 10.14 9.98
N SER A 14 -50.77 9.89 9.82
CA SER A 14 -51.85 10.74 10.31
C SER A 14 -51.99 10.76 11.83
N GLY A 15 -51.39 9.78 12.53
CA GLY A 15 -51.39 9.69 14.00
C GLY A 15 -50.23 10.42 14.69
N LEU A 16 -49.35 11.04 13.89
CA LEU A 16 -48.18 11.79 14.36
C LEU A 16 -48.54 13.27 14.51
N ASP A 17 -48.03 13.92 15.55
CA ASP A 17 -48.09 15.37 15.68
C ASP A 17 -47.19 16.07 14.62
N ALA A 18 -47.27 17.39 14.51
CA ALA A 18 -46.49 18.15 13.52
C ALA A 18 -44.96 17.99 13.65
N LYS A 19 -44.45 17.87 14.87
CA LYS A 19 -43.03 17.64 15.17
C LYS A 19 -42.64 16.18 14.90
N GLU A 20 -43.44 15.21 15.35
CA GLU A 20 -43.23 13.77 15.09
C GLU A 20 -43.27 13.45 13.58
N LEU A 21 -44.13 14.13 12.84
CA LEU A 21 -44.26 14.00 11.39
C LEU A 21 -43.07 14.64 10.63
N ALA A 22 -42.47 15.70 11.17
CA ALA A 22 -41.25 16.28 10.63
C ALA A 22 -40.07 15.30 10.80
N GLU A 23 -39.89 14.75 12.00
CA GLU A 23 -38.86 13.75 12.30
C GLU A 23 -39.01 12.48 11.42
N TYR A 24 -40.25 12.04 11.18
CA TYR A 24 -40.53 10.93 10.27
C TYR A 24 -40.13 11.22 8.82
N LYS A 25 -40.41 12.42 8.33
CA LYS A 25 -40.04 12.85 6.97
C LYS A 25 -38.52 12.94 6.81
N ASP A 26 -37.82 13.47 7.81
CA ASP A 26 -36.36 13.56 7.80
C ASP A 26 -35.73 12.16 7.76
N LEU A 27 -36.22 11.23 8.59
CA LEU A 27 -35.76 9.83 8.58
C LEU A 27 -36.01 9.12 7.24
N LEU A 28 -37.17 9.35 6.62
CA LEU A 28 -37.47 8.84 5.28
C LEU A 28 -36.55 9.43 4.22
N TYR A 29 -36.23 10.73 4.33
CA TYR A 29 -35.29 11.40 3.44
C TYR A 29 -33.89 10.78 3.56
N PHE A 30 -33.36 10.64 4.78
CA PHE A 30 -32.06 10.00 5.02
C PHE A 30 -31.99 8.57 4.47
N LEU A 31 -33.05 7.77 4.66
CA LEU A 31 -33.10 6.42 4.09
C LEU A 31 -33.09 6.41 2.57
N LYS A 32 -33.77 7.36 1.94
CA LYS A 32 -33.78 7.48 0.47
C LYS A 32 -32.41 7.91 -0.04
N GLU A 33 -31.75 8.81 0.66
CA GLU A 33 -30.40 9.28 0.36
C GLU A 33 -29.38 8.15 0.51
N GLU A 34 -29.43 7.40 1.62
CA GLU A 34 -28.61 6.20 1.81
C GLU A 34 -28.82 5.16 0.71
N ARG A 35 -30.08 4.88 0.33
CA ARG A 35 -30.36 3.92 -0.74
C ARG A 35 -29.80 4.39 -2.08
N SER A 36 -29.94 5.68 -2.37
CA SER A 36 -29.40 6.29 -3.59
C SER A 36 -27.87 6.22 -3.61
N PHE A 37 -27.23 6.50 -2.48
CA PHE A 37 -25.78 6.38 -2.30
C PHE A 37 -25.29 4.94 -2.42
N LYS A 38 -25.96 3.98 -1.78
CA LYS A 38 -25.65 2.54 -1.93
C LYS A 38 -25.82 2.09 -3.39
N HIS A 39 -26.85 2.57 -4.07
CA HIS A 39 -27.08 2.25 -5.48
C HIS A 39 -26.00 2.86 -6.39
N SER A 40 -25.58 4.11 -6.13
CA SER A 40 -24.53 4.77 -6.91
C SER A 40 -23.16 4.07 -6.74
N LEU A 41 -22.86 3.54 -5.55
CA LEU A 41 -21.64 2.81 -5.27
C LEU A 41 -21.65 1.34 -5.73
N SER A 42 -22.83 0.74 -5.93
CA SER A 42 -22.96 -0.68 -6.29
C SER A 42 -22.18 -1.06 -7.56
N LYS A 43 -22.30 -0.25 -8.62
CA LYS A 43 -21.63 -0.47 -9.91
C LYS A 43 -20.11 -0.33 -9.80
N PRO A 44 -19.55 0.75 -9.22
CA PRO A 44 -18.12 0.85 -8.95
C PRO A 44 -17.57 -0.29 -8.09
N MET A 45 -18.28 -0.67 -7.01
CA MET A 45 -17.82 -1.72 -6.11
C MET A 45 -17.77 -3.10 -6.78
N ALA A 46 -18.71 -3.39 -7.67
CA ALA A 46 -18.71 -4.63 -8.45
C ALA A 46 -17.52 -4.74 -9.43
N ARG A 47 -16.89 -3.62 -9.80
CA ARG A 47 -15.71 -3.58 -10.70
C ARG A 47 -14.38 -3.75 -9.97
N ILE A 48 -14.36 -3.68 -8.64
CA ILE A 48 -13.11 -3.79 -7.87
C ILE A 48 -12.49 -5.19 -8.01
N PRO A 49 -13.22 -6.30 -7.85
CA PRO A 49 -12.63 -7.64 -7.96
C PRO A 49 -12.02 -7.93 -9.33
N SER A 50 -12.63 -7.45 -10.41
CA SER A 50 -12.08 -7.62 -11.76
C SER A 50 -10.78 -6.84 -11.92
N LYS A 51 -10.75 -5.56 -11.52
CA LYS A 51 -9.52 -4.76 -11.55
C LYS A 51 -8.41 -5.36 -10.68
N THR A 52 -8.76 -5.88 -9.51
CA THR A 52 -7.79 -6.55 -8.64
C THR A 52 -7.18 -7.78 -9.29
N LYS A 53 -7.97 -8.57 -10.04
CA LYS A 53 -7.44 -9.70 -10.82
C LYS A 53 -6.57 -9.26 -11.99
N ASP A 54 -6.93 -8.17 -12.67
CA ASP A 54 -6.16 -7.64 -13.81
C ASP A 54 -4.77 -7.12 -13.38
N TRP A 55 -4.67 -6.56 -12.18
CA TRP A 55 -3.41 -6.03 -11.64
C TRP A 55 -2.54 -7.07 -10.94
N LEU A 56 -3.11 -8.24 -10.62
CA LEU A 56 -2.41 -9.30 -9.92
C LEU A 56 -1.88 -10.32 -10.93
N ALA A 57 -0.60 -10.68 -10.84
CA ALA A 57 -0.06 -11.72 -11.71
C ALA A 57 -0.79 -13.07 -11.50
N PRO A 58 -1.00 -13.88 -12.56
CA PRO A 58 -1.84 -15.09 -12.51
C PRO A 58 -1.46 -16.08 -11.40
N GLU A 59 -0.17 -16.20 -11.10
CA GLU A 59 0.37 -17.07 -10.05
C GLU A 59 -0.15 -16.74 -8.63
N TRP A 60 -0.61 -15.51 -8.41
CA TRP A 60 -1.10 -15.06 -7.11
C TRP A 60 -2.63 -15.08 -6.99
N HIS A 61 -3.35 -15.43 -8.07
CA HIS A 61 -4.82 -15.49 -8.07
C HIS A 61 -5.37 -16.47 -7.03
N GLY A 62 -4.60 -17.52 -6.68
CA GLY A 62 -4.95 -18.48 -5.65
C GLY A 62 -5.14 -17.88 -4.25
N ILE A 63 -4.45 -16.77 -3.93
CA ILE A 63 -4.60 -16.08 -2.62
C ILE A 63 -6.01 -15.50 -2.44
N LEU A 64 -6.67 -15.17 -3.56
CA LEU A 64 -7.97 -14.52 -3.61
C LEU A 64 -9.14 -15.50 -3.88
N ALA A 65 -8.86 -16.77 -4.14
CA ALA A 65 -9.86 -17.76 -4.60
C ALA A 65 -11.08 -17.87 -3.67
N ASP A 66 -10.86 -17.83 -2.35
CA ASP A 66 -11.92 -18.04 -1.35
C ASP A 66 -12.54 -16.73 -0.83
N VAL A 67 -12.15 -15.58 -1.37
CA VAL A 67 -12.55 -14.28 -0.83
C VAL A 67 -13.44 -13.55 -1.81
N THR A 68 -14.74 -13.50 -1.50
CA THR A 68 -15.75 -12.83 -2.31
C THR A 68 -15.89 -11.34 -2.00
N CYS A 69 -15.51 -10.92 -0.79
CA CYS A 69 -15.64 -9.53 -0.37
C CYS A 69 -14.42 -8.69 -0.82
N PRO A 70 -14.60 -7.61 -1.61
CA PRO A 70 -13.50 -6.81 -2.13
C PRO A 70 -12.59 -6.23 -1.03
N SER A 71 -13.15 -5.80 0.10
CA SER A 71 -12.36 -5.26 1.21
C SER A 71 -11.43 -6.31 1.80
N ARG A 72 -11.91 -7.56 1.95
CA ARG A 72 -11.09 -8.67 2.43
C ARG A 72 -10.02 -9.09 1.42
N GLN A 73 -10.31 -9.01 0.13
CA GLN A 73 -9.30 -9.25 -0.93
C GLN A 73 -8.14 -8.25 -0.78
N LEU A 74 -8.45 -6.96 -0.64
CA LEU A 74 -7.44 -5.90 -0.47
C LEU A 74 -6.63 -6.07 0.83
N VAL A 75 -7.27 -6.46 1.93
CA VAL A 75 -6.56 -6.73 3.19
C VAL A 75 -5.59 -7.90 3.06
N ARG A 76 -6.00 -9.00 2.41
CA ARG A 76 -5.10 -10.14 2.15
C ARG A 76 -3.91 -9.74 1.27
N LEU A 77 -4.17 -8.98 0.21
CA LEU A 77 -3.10 -8.47 -0.65
C LEU A 77 -2.14 -7.59 0.14
N LYS A 78 -2.66 -6.72 1.00
CA LYS A 78 -1.82 -5.91 1.89
C LYS A 78 -1.00 -6.78 2.83
N GLN A 79 -1.55 -7.85 3.40
CA GLN A 79 -0.78 -8.73 4.28
C GLN A 79 0.34 -9.48 3.54
N GLN A 80 0.08 -9.93 2.31
CA GLN A 80 1.03 -10.71 1.53
C GLN A 80 2.12 -9.85 0.88
N PHE A 81 1.74 -8.71 0.34
CA PHE A 81 2.62 -7.80 -0.41
C PHE A 81 3.06 -6.58 0.41
N ALA A 82 2.66 -6.46 1.67
CA ALA A 82 3.24 -5.42 2.52
C ALA A 82 4.76 -5.60 2.55
N PRO A 83 5.53 -4.55 2.28
CA PRO A 83 6.96 -4.60 2.53
C PRO A 83 7.15 -4.96 4.00
N LYS A 84 7.89 -6.03 4.30
CA LYS A 84 8.14 -6.40 5.69
C LYS A 84 8.91 -5.23 6.32
N LYS A 85 8.72 -5.00 7.62
CA LYS A 85 9.34 -3.89 8.36
C LYS A 85 10.86 -3.77 8.16
N ASN A 86 11.53 -4.85 7.74
CA ASN A 86 12.97 -4.90 7.49
C ASN A 86 13.37 -5.20 6.03
N THR A 87 12.42 -5.43 5.11
CA THR A 87 12.76 -5.73 3.71
C THR A 87 13.45 -4.52 3.07
N ARG A 88 12.89 -3.31 3.25
CA ARG A 88 13.50 -2.09 2.70
C ARG A 88 14.92 -1.85 3.21
N VAL A 89 15.19 -2.15 4.48
CA VAL A 89 16.53 -2.05 5.09
C VAL A 89 17.48 -3.09 4.49
N GLN A 90 17.01 -4.33 4.28
CA GLN A 90 17.79 -5.39 3.64
C GLN A 90 18.05 -5.12 2.15
N ASP A 91 17.07 -4.59 1.42
CA ASP A 91 17.19 -4.19 0.02
C ASP A 91 18.22 -3.05 -0.10
N LEU A 92 18.11 -2.01 0.73
CA LEU A 92 19.08 -0.91 0.77
C LEU A 92 20.50 -1.40 1.08
N ARG A 93 20.66 -2.33 2.03
CA ARG A 93 21.97 -2.96 2.31
C ARG A 93 22.49 -3.76 1.12
N THR A 94 21.62 -4.48 0.42
CA THR A 94 21.98 -5.31 -0.72
C THR A 94 22.38 -4.45 -1.91
N ASP A 95 21.64 -3.38 -2.18
CA ASP A 95 21.92 -2.44 -3.25
C ASP A 95 23.22 -1.67 -2.97
N TRP A 96 23.48 -1.29 -1.72
CA TRP A 96 24.73 -0.67 -1.29
C TRP A 96 25.94 -1.58 -1.57
N ARG A 97 25.87 -2.86 -1.20
CA ARG A 97 26.95 -3.83 -1.50
C ARG A 97 27.18 -3.98 -3.00
N LYS A 98 26.10 -4.14 -3.79
CA LYS A 98 26.21 -4.26 -5.25
C LYS A 98 26.86 -3.03 -5.90
N MET A 99 26.57 -1.83 -5.38
CA MET A 99 27.15 -0.59 -5.88
C MET A 99 28.65 -0.49 -5.59
N VAL A 100 29.11 -1.06 -4.46
CA VAL A 100 30.53 -1.11 -4.09
C VAL A 100 31.26 -2.22 -4.85
N ASP A 101 30.65 -3.40 -5.00
CA ASP A 101 31.22 -4.55 -5.70
C ASP A 101 31.37 -4.33 -7.21
N ILE A 102 30.60 -3.40 -7.79
CA ILE A 102 30.67 -3.05 -9.22
C ILE A 102 31.20 -1.61 -9.36
N PRO A 103 32.51 -1.39 -9.16
CA PRO A 103 33.10 -0.08 -9.31
C PRO A 103 33.11 0.31 -10.78
N TYR A 104 32.40 1.39 -11.10
CA TYR A 104 32.58 2.37 -12.18
C TYR A 104 32.70 1.90 -13.67
N GLY A 105 33.22 0.71 -13.97
CA GLY A 105 33.62 0.30 -15.32
C GLY A 105 32.51 0.11 -16.35
N ARG A 106 31.23 0.30 -15.98
CA ARG A 106 30.07 0.15 -16.88
C ARG A 106 29.11 1.36 -16.90
N THR A 107 29.38 2.43 -16.15
CA THR A 107 28.50 3.61 -16.03
C THR A 107 29.32 4.90 -15.92
N SER A 108 28.81 6.03 -16.40
CA SER A 108 29.47 7.33 -16.22
C SER A 108 29.54 7.75 -14.75
N LEU A 109 30.58 8.48 -14.36
CA LEU A 109 30.77 9.00 -13.00
C LEU A 109 29.57 9.71 -12.45
N GLU A 110 29.00 10.61 -13.25
CA GLU A 110 27.86 11.42 -12.83
C GLU A 110 26.64 10.55 -12.51
N ARG A 111 26.40 9.50 -13.30
CA ARG A 111 25.28 8.57 -13.05
C ARG A 111 25.54 7.70 -11.83
N TRP A 112 26.79 7.29 -11.63
CA TRP A 112 27.17 6.52 -10.45
C TRP A 112 27.05 7.37 -9.16
N LEU A 113 27.56 8.61 -9.18
CA LEU A 113 27.47 9.56 -8.07
C LEU A 113 26.03 9.91 -7.72
N LEU A 114 25.18 10.13 -8.72
CA LEU A 114 23.76 10.43 -8.52
C LEU A 114 23.02 9.24 -7.86
N ASN A 115 23.29 8.03 -8.35
CA ASN A 115 22.70 6.83 -7.73
C ASN A 115 23.21 6.63 -6.30
N TRP A 116 24.50 6.87 -6.06
CA TRP A 116 25.11 6.77 -4.74
C TRP A 116 24.50 7.78 -3.76
N SER A 117 24.35 9.06 -4.16
CA SER A 117 23.77 10.09 -3.31
C SER A 117 22.33 9.77 -2.92
N ASN A 118 21.53 9.34 -3.90
CA ASN A 118 20.13 8.95 -3.65
C ASN A 118 20.03 7.76 -2.69
N MET A 119 20.88 6.75 -2.86
CA MET A 119 20.91 5.58 -1.98
C MET A 119 21.41 5.92 -0.57
N HIS A 120 22.39 6.81 -0.46
CA HIS A 120 22.92 7.28 0.83
C HIS A 120 21.84 8.03 1.62
N ASP A 121 21.11 8.92 0.97
CA ASP A 121 20.02 9.66 1.61
C ASP A 121 18.88 8.74 2.06
N ASP A 122 18.51 7.76 1.23
CA ASP A 122 17.53 6.72 1.56
C ASP A 122 17.97 5.85 2.75
N ALA A 123 19.25 5.45 2.80
CA ALA A 123 19.82 4.65 3.89
C ALA A 123 19.87 5.43 5.21
N LYS A 124 20.25 6.71 5.15
CA LYS A 124 20.27 7.63 6.30
C LYS A 124 18.86 7.86 6.85
N ALA A 125 17.89 8.09 5.97
CA ALA A 125 16.48 8.26 6.35
C ALA A 125 15.91 6.99 7.02
N ALA A 126 16.31 5.81 6.53
CA ALA A 126 15.92 4.52 7.08
C ALA A 126 16.73 4.09 8.32
N LYS A 127 17.66 4.91 8.82
CA LYS A 127 18.58 4.58 9.93
C LYS A 127 19.31 3.25 9.71
N VAL A 128 19.62 2.93 8.46
CA VAL A 128 20.49 1.80 8.15
C VAL A 128 21.90 2.21 8.62
N PRO A 129 22.55 1.44 9.51
CA PRO A 129 23.94 1.73 9.87
C PRO A 129 24.76 1.77 8.57
N ASP A 130 25.62 2.76 8.44
CA ASP A 130 26.65 2.74 7.40
C ASP A 130 27.30 1.37 7.46
N VAL A 131 27.41 0.71 6.31
CA VAL A 131 28.04 -0.60 6.24
C VAL A 131 29.50 -0.39 6.65
N CYS A 132 29.79 -0.58 7.94
CA CYS A 132 31.14 -0.64 8.45
C CYS A 132 31.75 -1.87 7.81
N TYR A 133 32.54 -1.68 6.75
CA TYR A 133 33.56 -2.64 6.39
C TYR A 133 34.44 -2.76 7.63
N THR A 134 34.25 -3.80 8.42
CA THR A 134 35.30 -4.18 9.36
C THR A 134 36.50 -4.54 8.49
N ASP A 135 37.70 -4.03 8.82
CA ASP A 135 38.97 -4.28 8.12
C ASP A 135 39.29 -5.78 7.90
N ALA A 136 38.50 -6.69 8.48
CA ALA A 136 38.54 -8.12 8.22
C ALA A 136 38.00 -8.54 6.83
N GLU A 137 37.15 -7.74 6.17
CA GLU A 137 36.58 -8.06 4.84
C GLU A 137 37.33 -7.38 3.68
N TYR A 138 38.26 -6.48 3.97
CA TYR A 138 39.16 -5.84 3.00
C TYR A 138 40.59 -5.89 3.55
N PRO A 139 41.47 -6.77 3.04
CA PRO A 139 42.88 -6.71 3.44
C PRO A 139 43.43 -5.33 3.03
N PRO A 140 44.21 -4.66 3.89
CA PRO A 140 44.74 -3.34 3.58
C PRO A 140 45.67 -3.45 2.37
N ASP A 141 45.46 -2.57 1.39
CA ASP A 141 46.39 -2.19 0.33
C ASP A 141 47.21 -3.32 -0.31
N SER A 142 46.55 -4.28 -0.94
CA SER A 142 47.24 -5.21 -1.84
C SER A 142 46.58 -5.24 -3.23
N ILE A 143 47.36 -4.77 -4.21
CA ILE A 143 47.19 -4.91 -5.67
C ILE A 143 46.52 -3.72 -6.37
N LEU A 144 47.13 -2.52 -6.30
CA LEU A 144 47.06 -1.55 -7.42
C LEU A 144 48.39 -0.80 -7.65
N HIS A 145 49.54 -1.36 -7.27
CA HIS A 145 50.87 -0.76 -7.49
C HIS A 145 51.88 -1.69 -8.20
N SER A 146 51.46 -2.49 -9.18
CA SER A 146 52.41 -3.31 -9.95
C SER A 146 52.17 -3.43 -11.45
N ARG A 147 51.39 -2.55 -12.09
CA ARG A 147 51.20 -2.61 -13.54
C ARG A 147 51.24 -1.26 -14.26
N TYR A 148 52.30 -0.47 -14.00
CA TYR A 148 52.80 0.52 -14.97
C TYR A 148 54.32 0.68 -14.80
N ARG A 149 55.06 -0.38 -15.14
CA ARG A 149 56.44 -0.27 -15.63
C ARG A 149 56.61 -1.31 -16.73
N GLN A 150 56.50 -0.85 -17.96
CA GLN A 150 57.40 -1.15 -19.08
C GLN A 150 57.18 -0.08 -20.14
#